data_AF-A0A536VTM2-F1
#
_entry.id   AF-A0A536VTM2-F1
#
_cell.length_a   1.000
_cell.length_b   1.000
_cell.length_c   1.000
_cell.angle_alpha   90.00
_cell.angle_beta   90.00
_cell.angle_gamma   90.00
#
_symmetry.space_group_name_H-M   'P 1'
#
loop_
_entity.id
_entity.type
_entity.pdbx_description
1 polymer ?
#
loop_
_entity_poly.entity_id
_entity_poly.type
_entity_poly.pdbx_seq_one_letter_code
_entity_poly.pdbx_strand_id
1 'polypeptide(L)'
;MNELRAGLSVSGAFLLAALLGAAPPVRAQEDASRATPPPGKALVFVFRSERETVAALVPVFVNLARVGDLANGTFAVATVSPGRTFLRVGDQAVATYTLEVAANQSYFVRVEAVPGVRPVQTEVRIVSEVEGRRFLAQSRPVGAAPPAIAAPRVPPPAPVVAPRVPPPPAPVVAAPRVAPKPAPREIARFAEPGGDWNFALIAKGGAFKLANANQTVAGFASTYDTASKPAVGIEAEWRNRTGFALGGEVFYYKNDLVATGTGAISQQQVVAIMANGKYYLRAADWFYPFAGAGVGFADALYSGGLKGTQGGTAYQGLVGMEFRFGSVGLQVQYKYLAATTGTTGKEVKVGGSGVLAGVSIIF
;
A
#
# COMPACT_ATOMS: atom_id res chain seq x y z
N MET A 1 27.48 -21.74 61.31
CA MET A 1 27.31 -20.41 60.69
C MET A 1 26.92 -20.66 59.26
N ASN A 2 25.64 -20.41 58.97
CA ASN A 2 24.87 -21.13 57.97
C ASN A 2 25.13 -20.67 56.53
N GLU A 3 25.22 -21.66 55.66
CA GLU A 3 25.22 -21.54 54.22
C GLU A 3 23.83 -21.24 53.65
N LEU A 4 23.82 -20.71 52.43
CA LEU A 4 22.66 -20.56 51.56
C LEU A 4 21.85 -21.84 51.43
N ARG A 5 20.51 -21.73 51.43
CA ARG A 5 19.61 -22.20 50.36
C ARG A 5 18.12 -22.09 50.73
N ALA A 6 17.31 -22.10 49.67
CA ALA A 6 15.85 -22.20 49.56
C ALA A 6 15.10 -20.88 49.82
N GLY A 7 14.18 -20.42 48.97
CA GLY A 7 13.44 -21.10 47.91
C GLY A 7 11.95 -20.79 48.09
N LEU A 8 11.19 -20.79 46.97
CA LEU A 8 9.72 -20.67 46.88
C LEU A 8 9.14 -19.27 47.22
N SER A 9 8.05 -18.78 46.64
CA SER A 9 7.17 -19.22 45.55
C SER A 9 6.17 -18.08 45.28
N VAL A 10 5.99 -17.73 44.01
CA VAL A 10 4.75 -17.43 43.25
C VAL A 10 3.56 -16.69 43.92
N SER A 11 3.11 -15.67 43.18
CA SER A 11 1.74 -15.15 42.97
C SER A 11 1.21 -14.02 43.85
N GLY A 12 0.66 -13.02 43.16
CA GLY A 12 -0.26 -12.04 43.70
C GLY A 12 -0.37 -10.79 42.83
N ALA A 13 -1.22 -10.84 41.81
CA ALA A 13 -1.46 -9.76 40.86
C ALA A 13 -2.15 -8.52 41.48
N PHE A 14 -2.07 -7.43 40.72
CA PHE A 14 -2.80 -6.16 40.81
C PHE A 14 -2.41 -5.16 41.90
N LEU A 15 -1.68 -4.12 41.48
CA LEU A 15 -2.21 -2.76 41.67
C LEU A 15 -1.81 -1.85 40.50
N LEU A 16 -2.81 -1.63 39.66
CA LEU A 16 -2.94 -0.60 38.64
C LEU A 16 -3.04 0.75 39.37
N ALA A 17 -2.01 1.60 39.33
CA ALA A 17 -2.11 3.07 39.49
C ALA A 17 -0.73 3.72 39.38
N ALA A 18 -0.28 3.96 38.14
CA ALA A 18 0.69 5.02 37.85
C ALA A 18 0.43 5.58 36.44
N LEU A 19 -0.81 5.99 36.21
CA LEU A 19 -1.14 7.06 35.28
C LEU A 19 -0.94 8.35 36.07
N LEU A 20 0.17 9.07 35.82
CA LEU A 20 0.29 10.52 35.92
C LEU A 20 1.62 10.90 35.27
N GLY A 21 1.53 11.69 34.19
CA GLY A 21 2.62 11.97 33.27
C GLY A 21 3.81 12.68 33.91
N ALA A 22 5.01 12.21 33.56
CA ALA A 22 6.20 13.03 33.50
C ALA A 22 6.70 12.99 32.06
N ALA A 23 6.84 14.17 31.44
CA ALA A 23 7.50 14.31 30.15
C ALA A 23 8.88 13.65 30.19
N PRO A 24 9.34 12.99 29.11
CA PRO A 24 10.67 12.38 29.09
C PRO A 24 11.75 13.46 29.36
N PRO A 25 12.84 13.11 30.05
CA PRO A 25 13.86 14.10 30.43
C PRO A 25 14.56 14.65 29.18
N VAL A 26 14.85 15.95 29.23
CA VAL A 26 15.56 16.76 28.20
C VAL A 26 16.87 16.11 27.72
N ARG A 27 17.48 15.20 28.49
CA ARG A 27 18.71 14.47 28.10
C ARG A 27 18.50 13.46 26.98
N ALA A 28 17.44 12.64 27.02
CA ALA A 28 17.13 11.71 25.92
C ALA A 28 16.77 12.45 24.61
N GLN A 29 16.32 13.70 24.77
CA GLN A 29 15.96 14.61 23.70
C GLN A 29 17.18 15.31 23.09
N GLU A 30 18.16 15.70 23.90
CA GLU A 30 19.48 16.16 23.46
C GLU A 30 20.26 15.05 22.73
N ASP A 31 20.21 13.81 23.24
CA ASP A 31 20.89 12.64 22.65
C ASP A 31 20.42 12.35 21.22
N ALA A 32 19.11 12.45 20.96
CA ALA A 32 18.55 12.21 19.64
C ALA A 32 19.01 13.24 18.60
N SER A 33 19.12 14.53 18.97
CA SER A 33 19.59 15.58 18.06
C SER A 33 21.09 15.50 17.74
N ARG A 34 21.86 14.85 18.63
CA ARG A 34 23.31 14.64 18.50
C ARG A 34 23.67 13.24 18.00
N ALA A 35 22.67 12.44 17.63
CA ALA A 35 22.89 11.08 17.16
C ALA A 35 23.85 11.06 15.96
N THR A 36 24.74 10.06 15.98
CA THR A 36 25.69 9.77 14.91
C THR A 36 25.34 8.43 14.27
N PRO A 37 25.64 8.26 12.98
CA PRO A 37 25.24 7.06 12.25
C PRO A 37 25.92 5.81 12.81
N PRO A 38 25.17 4.72 13.04
CA PRO A 38 25.77 3.43 13.37
C PRO A 38 26.74 2.97 12.27
N PRO A 39 27.78 2.18 12.59
CA PRO A 39 28.72 1.69 11.60
C PRO A 39 28.02 0.99 10.42
N GLY A 40 28.34 1.41 9.20
CA GLY A 40 27.76 0.85 7.98
C GLY A 40 26.31 1.28 7.69
N LYS A 41 25.74 2.20 8.47
CA LYS A 41 24.39 2.76 8.28
C LYS A 41 24.46 4.27 8.05
N ALA A 42 23.36 4.84 7.58
CA ALA A 42 23.17 6.28 7.50
C ALA A 42 22.04 6.73 8.44
N LEU A 43 22.08 7.98 8.87
CA LEU A 43 20.95 8.61 9.57
C LEU A 43 20.25 9.60 8.64
N VAL A 44 18.92 9.63 8.71
CA VAL A 44 18.10 10.63 8.05
C VAL A 44 17.29 11.34 9.12
N PHE A 45 17.57 12.64 9.29
CA PHE A 45 16.83 13.55 10.16
C PHE A 45 15.81 14.28 9.31
N VAL A 46 14.54 14.23 9.72
CA VAL A 46 13.45 14.94 9.04
C VAL A 46 12.80 15.88 10.04
N PHE A 47 12.73 17.17 9.73
CA PHE A 47 12.29 18.17 10.70
C PHE A 47 11.43 19.27 10.08
N ARG A 48 10.61 19.90 10.93
CA ARG A 48 9.85 21.11 10.62
C ARG A 48 10.30 22.23 11.53
N SER A 49 10.53 23.41 10.95
CA SER A 49 10.89 24.61 11.73
C SER A 49 9.76 25.01 12.67
N GLU A 50 10.09 25.67 13.77
CA GLU A 50 9.08 26.23 14.68
C GLU A 50 8.27 27.35 14.01
N ARG A 51 8.92 28.11 13.11
CA ARG A 51 8.36 29.31 12.45
C ARG A 51 7.57 29.02 11.17
N GLU A 52 7.15 27.78 10.96
CA GLU A 52 6.31 27.44 9.80
C GLU A 52 4.94 28.12 9.90
N THR A 53 4.47 28.71 8.79
CA THR A 53 3.23 29.49 8.73
C THR A 53 1.97 28.63 8.82
N VAL A 54 2.07 27.34 8.47
CA VAL A 54 0.95 26.40 8.47
C VAL A 54 1.04 25.44 9.65
N ALA A 55 0.11 25.59 10.59
CA ALA A 55 -0.09 24.64 11.69
C ALA A 55 -0.73 23.36 11.15
N ALA A 56 0.10 22.36 10.86
CA ALA A 56 -0.31 21.04 10.39
C ALA A 56 0.41 19.95 11.19
N LEU A 57 -0.13 18.74 11.16
CA LEU A 57 0.57 17.54 11.61
C LEU A 57 0.93 16.74 10.35
N VAL A 58 2.23 16.51 10.13
CA VAL A 58 2.73 15.95 8.87
C VAL A 58 3.35 14.58 9.13
N PRO A 59 2.71 13.47 8.73
CA PRO A 59 3.31 12.15 8.91
C PRO A 59 4.52 11.97 8.01
N VAL A 60 5.54 11.32 8.52
CA VAL A 60 6.79 11.02 7.81
C VAL A 60 7.00 9.52 7.75
N PHE A 61 7.35 9.04 6.55
CA PHE A 61 7.71 7.66 6.29
C PHE A 61 9.08 7.60 5.61
N VAL A 62 9.94 6.71 6.08
CA VAL A 62 11.25 6.42 5.49
C VAL A 62 11.27 4.96 5.10
N ASN A 63 11.50 4.65 3.82
CA ASN A 63 11.42 3.30 3.27
C ASN A 63 10.12 2.58 3.67
N LEU A 64 8.99 3.31 3.58
CA LEU A 64 7.64 2.86 3.95
C LEU A 64 7.40 2.68 5.46
N ALA A 65 8.42 2.74 6.31
CA ALA A 65 8.26 2.73 7.76
C ALA A 65 7.87 4.12 8.27
N ARG A 66 6.77 4.21 9.02
CA ARG A 66 6.35 5.47 9.66
C ARG A 66 7.31 5.81 10.79
N VAL A 67 7.97 6.95 10.69
CA VAL A 67 8.99 7.38 11.67
C VAL A 67 8.46 8.41 12.66
N GLY A 68 7.36 9.10 12.33
CA GLY A 68 6.69 10.01 13.25
C GLY A 68 5.76 11.00 12.57
N ASP A 69 5.14 11.85 13.38
CA ASP A 69 4.23 12.92 12.96
C ASP A 69 4.82 14.28 13.30
N LEU A 70 5.20 15.06 12.30
CA LEU A 70 5.88 16.34 12.50
C LEU A 70 4.88 17.49 12.67
N ALA A 71 4.84 18.05 13.87
CA ALA A 71 4.35 19.39 14.14
C ALA A 71 5.48 20.43 13.94
N ASN A 72 5.14 21.72 13.97
CA ASN A 72 6.16 22.79 13.93
C ASN A 72 7.15 22.63 15.10
N GLY A 73 8.44 22.82 14.83
CA GLY A 73 9.50 22.68 15.83
C GLY A 73 9.75 21.25 16.28
N THR A 74 9.43 20.25 15.44
CA THR A 74 9.67 18.84 15.76
C THR A 74 10.49 18.13 14.69
N PHE A 75 11.17 17.04 15.08
CA PHE A 75 11.99 16.22 14.19
C PHE A 75 11.84 14.72 14.45
N ALA A 76 12.00 13.91 13.42
CA ALA A 76 12.11 12.46 13.47
C ALA A 76 13.50 12.02 12.96
N VAL A 77 13.96 10.86 13.42
CA VAL A 77 15.24 10.27 13.01
C VAL A 77 15.02 8.85 12.53
N ALA A 78 15.61 8.51 11.39
CA ALA A 78 15.58 7.17 10.82
C ALA A 78 17.01 6.65 10.60
N THR A 79 17.27 5.40 10.97
CA THR A 79 18.48 4.69 10.57
C THR A 79 18.20 3.88 9.31
N VAL A 80 18.99 4.06 8.27
CA VAL A 80 18.79 3.42 6.97
C VAL A 80 20.07 2.74 6.47
N SER A 81 19.90 1.75 5.61
CA SER A 81 21.03 1.15 4.88
C SER A 81 21.52 2.12 3.79
N PRO A 82 22.82 2.10 3.44
CA PRO A 82 23.35 2.86 2.31
C PRO A 82 22.63 2.50 1.00
N GLY A 83 22.53 3.46 0.09
CA GLY A 83 21.87 3.33 -1.20
C GLY A 83 20.66 4.26 -1.34
N ARG A 84 19.69 3.87 -2.18
CA ARG A 84 18.47 4.66 -2.40
C ARG A 84 17.52 4.52 -1.22
N THR A 85 17.20 5.64 -0.58
CA THR A 85 16.21 5.77 0.48
C THR A 85 15.01 6.58 -0.03
N PHE A 86 13.81 6.13 0.29
CA PHE A 86 12.56 6.79 -0.08
C PHE A 86 11.97 7.52 1.12
N LEU A 87 11.71 8.81 0.96
CA LEU A 87 11.11 9.66 1.97
C LEU A 87 9.72 10.11 1.49
N ARG A 88 8.68 9.79 2.25
CA ARG A 88 7.31 10.29 2.03
C ARG A 88 6.92 11.20 3.18
N VAL A 89 6.39 12.37 2.85
CA VAL A 89 6.04 13.42 3.81
C VAL A 89 4.62 13.90 3.53
N GLY A 90 3.77 13.88 4.56
CA GLY A 90 2.36 14.25 4.44
C GLY A 90 1.44 13.11 4.00
N ASP A 91 0.15 13.42 3.90
CA ASP A 91 -0.92 12.46 3.58
C ASP A 91 -1.10 12.24 2.07
N GLN A 92 -0.42 13.04 1.24
CA GLN A 92 -0.45 12.93 -0.20
C GLN A 92 0.54 11.84 -0.65
N ALA A 93 0.04 10.73 -1.17
CA ALA A 93 0.83 9.61 -1.67
C ALA A 93 1.73 9.95 -2.89
N VAL A 94 1.62 11.16 -3.44
CA VAL A 94 2.20 11.56 -4.73
C VAL A 94 3.64 12.08 -4.60
N ALA A 95 4.05 12.62 -3.45
CA ALA A 95 5.38 13.19 -3.24
C ALA A 95 6.31 12.21 -2.49
N THR A 96 6.96 11.31 -3.24
CA THR A 96 8.05 10.47 -2.72
C THR A 96 9.38 11.05 -3.15
N TYR A 97 10.18 11.50 -2.18
CA TYR A 97 11.51 12.05 -2.40
C TYR A 97 12.53 10.93 -2.32
N THR A 98 13.40 10.82 -3.33
CA THR A 98 14.50 9.85 -3.33
C THR A 98 15.76 10.53 -2.84
N LEU A 99 16.40 9.94 -1.82
CA LEU A 99 17.70 10.35 -1.32
C LEU A 99 18.70 9.23 -1.55
N GLU A 100 19.85 9.56 -2.11
CA GLU A 100 20.98 8.63 -2.17
C GLU A 100 21.85 8.83 -0.94
N VAL A 101 21.91 7.80 -0.09
CA VAL A 101 22.56 7.88 1.22
C VAL A 101 23.81 7.00 1.27
N ALA A 102 24.90 7.55 1.78
CA ALA A 102 26.16 6.84 1.96
C ALA A 102 26.31 6.31 3.39
N ALA A 103 27.07 5.23 3.54
CA ALA A 103 27.40 4.70 4.86
C ALA A 103 28.13 5.73 5.72
N ASN A 104 27.85 5.70 7.03
CA ASN A 104 28.46 6.55 8.04
C ASN A 104 28.20 8.06 7.83
N GLN A 105 27.12 8.43 7.12
CA GLN A 105 26.71 9.82 6.91
C GLN A 105 25.34 10.13 7.52
N SER A 106 25.13 11.42 7.82
CA SER A 106 23.86 11.96 8.30
C SER A 106 23.29 12.93 7.29
N TYR A 107 22.00 12.77 6.98
CA TYR A 107 21.26 13.59 6.04
C TYR A 107 20.19 14.38 6.79
N PHE A 108 20.00 15.64 6.42
CA PHE A 108 19.09 16.56 7.10
C PHE A 108 18.07 17.09 6.11
N VAL A 109 16.80 16.85 6.42
CA VAL A 109 15.69 17.12 5.52
C VAL A 109 14.69 18.03 6.20
N ARG A 110 14.54 19.23 5.64
CA ARG A 110 13.57 20.22 6.09
C ARG A 110 12.25 20.03 5.34
N VAL A 111 11.15 20.07 6.08
CA VAL A 111 9.79 20.00 5.55
C VAL A 111 9.09 21.33 5.80
N GLU A 112 8.54 21.91 4.74
CA GLU A 112 7.73 23.14 4.78
C GLU A 112 6.31 22.81 4.28
N ALA A 113 5.29 23.37 4.90
CA ALA A 113 3.89 23.14 4.47
C ALA A 113 3.41 24.35 3.65
N VAL A 114 2.82 24.09 2.48
CA VAL A 114 2.37 25.13 1.55
C VAL A 114 1.03 25.72 2.04
N PRO A 115 0.95 27.04 2.28
CA PRO A 115 -0.29 27.69 2.68
C PRO A 115 -1.38 27.61 1.62
N GLY A 116 -2.64 27.47 2.05
CA GLY A 116 -3.82 27.63 1.17
C GLY A 116 -4.23 26.38 0.37
N VAL A 117 -3.50 25.27 0.46
CA VAL A 117 -3.81 24.01 -0.23
C VAL A 117 -4.39 22.99 0.75
N ARG A 118 -5.56 22.41 0.42
CA ARG A 118 -6.16 21.29 1.18
C ARG A 118 -6.38 20.08 0.25
N PRO A 119 -5.90 18.88 0.61
CA PRO A 119 -5.09 18.54 1.79
C PRO A 119 -3.69 19.21 1.78
N VAL A 120 -3.05 19.31 2.96
CA VAL A 120 -1.79 20.06 3.15
C VAL A 120 -0.70 19.52 2.24
N GLN A 121 -0.25 20.35 1.30
CA GLN A 121 0.90 20.05 0.44
C GLN A 121 2.20 20.39 1.18
N THR A 122 3.25 19.61 0.96
CA THR A 122 4.56 19.81 1.60
C THR A 122 5.68 19.95 0.57
N GLU A 123 6.59 20.88 0.83
CA GLU A 123 7.88 21.00 0.14
C GLU A 123 8.98 20.39 1.01
N VAL A 124 9.95 19.75 0.36
CA VAL A 124 11.07 19.09 1.02
C VAL A 124 12.39 19.66 0.50
N ARG A 125 13.28 20.03 1.41
CA ARG A 125 14.62 20.53 1.09
C ARG A 125 15.68 19.78 1.88
N ILE A 126 16.72 19.32 1.19
CA ILE A 126 17.92 18.79 1.84
C ILE A 126 18.77 19.99 2.25
N VAL A 127 19.21 20.02 3.50
CA VAL A 127 20.05 21.09 4.04
C VAL A 127 21.41 20.55 4.45
N SER A 128 22.38 21.46 4.61
CA SER A 128 23.70 21.09 5.11
C SER A 128 23.63 20.55 6.54
N GLU A 129 24.61 19.74 6.95
CA GLU A 129 24.69 19.22 8.32
C GLU A 129 24.77 20.34 9.37
N VAL A 130 25.53 21.40 9.10
CA VAL A 130 25.67 22.55 10.01
C VAL A 130 24.31 23.23 10.22
N GLU A 131 23.57 23.46 9.14
CA GLU A 131 22.24 24.05 9.19
C GLU A 131 21.23 23.12 9.88
N GLY A 132 21.21 21.84 9.48
CA GLY A 132 20.32 20.82 10.04
C GLY A 132 20.50 20.68 11.55
N ARG A 133 21.74 20.54 12.03
CA ARG A 133 22.03 20.42 13.47
C ARG A 133 21.62 21.67 14.26
N ARG A 134 21.75 22.86 13.67
CA ARG A 134 21.27 24.10 14.29
C ARG A 134 19.75 24.09 14.49
N PHE A 135 18.99 23.61 13.51
CA PHE A 135 17.54 23.46 13.63
C PHE A 135 17.15 22.35 14.61
N LEU A 136 17.83 21.21 14.59
CA LEU A 136 17.56 20.11 15.52
C LEU A 136 17.80 20.50 16.97
N ALA A 137 18.81 21.32 17.25
CA ALA A 137 19.08 21.84 18.60
C ALA A 137 17.92 22.70 19.16
N GLN A 138 17.07 23.23 18.29
CA GLN A 138 15.90 24.03 18.64
C GLN A 138 14.59 23.24 18.53
N SER A 139 14.65 21.99 18.04
CA SER A 139 13.50 21.17 17.73
C SER A 139 13.33 20.04 18.75
N ARG A 140 12.11 19.51 18.85
CA ARG A 140 11.77 18.39 19.73
C ARG A 140 11.69 17.08 18.94
N PRO A 141 12.34 15.99 19.38
CA PRO A 141 12.17 14.69 18.75
C PRO A 141 10.73 14.23 18.93
N VAL A 142 10.15 13.72 17.86
CA VAL A 142 8.97 12.89 17.98
C VAL A 142 9.45 11.49 18.31
N GLY A 143 8.96 10.94 19.43
CA GLY A 143 9.26 9.56 19.80
C GLY A 143 8.85 8.63 18.66
N ALA A 144 9.64 7.57 18.43
CA ALA A 144 9.20 6.48 17.58
C ALA A 144 7.82 6.04 18.09
N ALA A 145 6.78 6.15 17.24
CA ALA A 145 5.43 5.78 17.64
C ALA A 145 5.48 4.37 18.24
N PRO A 146 4.94 4.14 19.46
CA PRO A 146 4.98 2.83 20.06
C PRO A 146 4.31 1.83 19.10
N PRO A 147 4.87 0.61 18.93
CA PRO A 147 4.17 -0.43 18.19
C PRO A 147 2.79 -0.59 18.84
N ALA A 148 1.75 -0.67 18.01
CA ALA A 148 0.39 -0.85 18.47
C ALA A 148 0.36 -1.97 19.52
N ILE A 149 -0.03 -1.62 20.75
CA ILE A 149 -0.07 -2.55 21.88
C ILE A 149 -1.11 -3.61 21.53
N ALA A 150 -0.65 -4.82 21.22
CA ALA A 150 -1.52 -5.98 21.13
C ALA A 150 -2.16 -6.21 22.50
N ALA A 151 -3.49 -6.38 22.53
CA ALA A 151 -4.24 -6.69 23.73
C ALA A 151 -3.65 -7.91 24.47
N PRO A 152 -3.73 -7.99 25.82
CA PRO A 152 -3.13 -9.07 26.58
C PRO A 152 -3.77 -10.42 26.19
N ARG A 153 -2.95 -11.35 25.70
CA ARG A 153 -3.39 -12.73 25.46
C ARG A 153 -3.57 -13.44 26.81
N VAL A 154 -4.77 -13.95 27.05
CA VAL A 154 -5.07 -14.89 28.13
C VAL A 154 -4.21 -16.15 27.93
N PRO A 155 -3.48 -16.64 28.94
CA PRO A 155 -2.72 -17.88 28.80
C PRO A 155 -3.66 -19.09 28.71
N PRO A 156 -3.36 -20.09 27.87
CA PRO A 156 -4.17 -21.29 27.74
C PRO A 156 -4.07 -22.18 29.00
N PRO A 157 -5.11 -22.98 29.31
CA PRO A 157 -5.11 -23.85 30.48
C PRO A 157 -4.12 -25.01 30.34
N ALA A 158 -3.54 -25.42 31.48
CA ALA A 158 -2.58 -26.52 31.56
C ALA A 158 -3.23 -27.89 31.22
N PRO A 159 -2.46 -28.83 30.63
CA PRO A 159 -2.98 -30.15 30.28
C PRO A 159 -3.21 -31.03 31.51
N VAL A 160 -4.37 -31.67 31.56
CA VAL A 160 -4.75 -32.69 32.57
C VAL A 160 -3.99 -33.98 32.29
N VAL A 161 -3.28 -34.50 33.29
CA VAL A 161 -2.57 -35.79 33.25
C VAL A 161 -3.58 -36.93 33.36
N ALA A 162 -3.64 -37.81 32.37
CA ALA A 162 -4.38 -39.08 32.44
C ALA A 162 -3.55 -40.15 33.21
N PRO A 163 -4.18 -41.08 33.96
CA PRO A 163 -3.46 -42.12 34.71
C PRO A 163 -2.80 -43.17 33.79
N ARG A 164 -1.61 -43.64 34.20
CA ARG A 164 -0.82 -44.69 33.54
C ARG A 164 -1.49 -46.06 33.67
N VAL A 165 -1.68 -46.74 32.53
CA VAL A 165 -1.96 -48.19 32.45
C VAL A 165 -0.62 -48.96 32.48
N PRO A 166 -0.50 -50.09 33.21
CA PRO A 166 0.72 -50.90 33.27
C PRO A 166 0.97 -51.72 31.98
N PRO A 167 2.23 -52.12 31.71
CA PRO A 167 2.66 -52.67 30.42
C PRO A 167 2.31 -54.17 30.21
N PRO A 168 2.26 -54.65 28.94
CA PRO A 168 1.82 -56.00 28.57
C PRO A 168 2.96 -57.05 28.59
N PRO A 169 2.64 -58.37 28.59
CA PRO A 169 3.62 -59.43 28.34
C PRO A 169 3.88 -59.64 26.83
N ALA A 170 5.13 -59.98 26.50
CA ALA A 170 5.65 -60.27 25.14
C ALA A 170 5.62 -61.78 24.81
N PRO A 171 6.09 -62.25 23.63
CA PRO A 171 5.76 -61.89 22.25
C PRO A 171 5.35 -63.13 21.42
N VAL A 172 4.61 -62.96 20.31
CA VAL A 172 4.49 -64.00 19.26
C VAL A 172 4.89 -63.42 17.91
N VAL A 173 5.75 -64.16 17.24
CA VAL A 173 6.49 -63.84 16.01
C VAL A 173 5.57 -63.74 14.79
N ALA A 174 5.68 -62.66 14.00
CA ALA A 174 5.21 -62.62 12.61
C ALA A 174 5.97 -61.57 11.77
N ALA A 175 6.68 -62.08 10.75
CA ALA A 175 7.16 -61.52 9.46
C ALA A 175 7.56 -60.02 9.28
N PRO A 176 8.63 -59.74 8.49
CA PRO A 176 9.22 -58.41 8.36
C PRO A 176 8.35 -57.48 7.48
N ARG A 177 7.89 -56.35 8.06
CA ARG A 177 7.31 -55.24 7.29
C ARG A 177 8.39 -54.20 7.01
N VAL A 178 8.56 -53.90 5.72
CA VAL A 178 9.41 -52.83 5.18
C VAL A 178 9.02 -51.49 5.82
N ALA A 179 10.00 -50.78 6.37
CA ALA A 179 9.81 -49.45 6.94
C ALA A 179 9.48 -48.42 5.83
N PRO A 180 8.48 -47.53 6.00
CA PRO A 180 8.29 -46.41 5.08
C PRO A 180 9.41 -45.39 5.26
N LYS A 181 9.94 -44.91 4.13
CA LYS A 181 10.91 -43.81 4.01
C LYS A 181 10.43 -42.57 4.79
N PRO A 182 11.27 -41.92 5.61
CA PRO A 182 10.86 -40.72 6.34
C PRO A 182 10.52 -39.59 5.37
N ALA A 183 9.36 -38.96 5.57
CA ALA A 183 8.93 -37.78 4.82
C ALA A 183 9.90 -36.60 5.06
N PRO A 184 10.06 -35.68 4.09
CA PRO A 184 10.92 -34.51 4.25
C PRO A 184 10.44 -33.66 5.44
N ARG A 185 11.39 -33.20 6.27
CA ARG A 185 11.15 -32.26 7.37
C ARG A 185 10.44 -31.01 6.84
N GLU A 186 9.20 -30.81 7.29
CA GLU A 186 8.49 -29.55 7.17
C GLU A 186 9.29 -28.49 7.95
N ILE A 187 9.91 -27.57 7.24
CA ILE A 187 10.55 -26.40 7.84
C ILE A 187 9.41 -25.61 8.49
N ALA A 188 9.47 -25.48 9.82
CA ALA A 188 8.52 -24.73 10.61
C ALA A 188 8.33 -23.34 9.99
N ARG A 189 7.13 -23.12 9.42
CA ARG A 189 6.71 -21.79 8.97
C ARG A 189 6.68 -20.91 10.21
N PHE A 190 7.50 -19.86 10.21
CA PHE A 190 7.32 -18.75 11.13
C PHE A 190 5.91 -18.20 10.90
N ALA A 191 5.02 -18.44 11.86
CA ALA A 191 3.69 -17.87 11.85
C ALA A 191 3.80 -16.38 12.16
N GLU A 192 3.72 -15.55 11.13
CA GLU A 192 3.65 -14.09 11.27
C GLU A 192 2.30 -13.66 11.88
N PRO A 193 2.29 -12.70 12.80
CA PRO A 193 1.07 -12.22 13.42
C PRO A 193 0.35 -11.18 12.54
N GLY A 194 -0.81 -11.55 12.01
CA GLY A 194 -1.97 -10.65 11.92
C GLY A 194 -2.00 -9.63 10.79
N GLY A 195 -2.13 -10.12 9.56
CA GLY A 195 -2.66 -9.37 8.43
C GLY A 195 -2.76 -10.28 7.22
N ASP A 196 -3.90 -10.96 7.03
CA ASP A 196 -4.10 -11.88 5.89
C ASP A 196 -4.12 -11.16 4.52
N TRP A 197 -3.89 -9.85 4.51
CA TRP A 197 -4.09 -8.95 3.37
C TRP A 197 -2.78 -8.26 2.99
N ASN A 198 -2.32 -8.48 1.76
CA ASN A 198 -1.19 -7.78 1.15
C ASN A 198 -1.70 -6.65 0.26
N PHE A 199 -0.97 -5.55 0.16
CA PHE A 199 -1.33 -4.47 -0.75
C PHE A 199 -0.62 -4.63 -2.09
N ALA A 200 -1.29 -4.32 -3.19
CA ALA A 200 -0.69 -4.32 -4.52
C ALA A 200 -1.08 -3.06 -5.30
N LEU A 201 -0.10 -2.46 -5.98
CA LEU A 201 -0.31 -1.38 -6.94
C LEU A 201 0.00 -1.88 -8.34
N ILE A 202 -0.89 -1.62 -9.29
CA ILE A 202 -0.85 -2.17 -10.64
C ILE A 202 -0.96 -1.02 -11.64
N ALA A 203 0.04 -0.86 -12.49
CA ALA A 203 -0.03 0.02 -13.65
C ALA A 203 -0.25 -0.82 -14.91
N LYS A 204 -1.16 -0.39 -15.79
CA LYS A 204 -1.52 -1.15 -17.00
C LYS A 204 -1.77 -0.26 -18.20
N GLY A 205 -1.49 -0.82 -19.37
CA GLY A 205 -1.75 -0.20 -20.66
C GLY A 205 -1.93 -1.26 -21.74
N GLY A 206 -2.61 -0.90 -22.82
CA GLY A 206 -2.78 -1.84 -23.92
C GLY A 206 -3.79 -1.39 -24.96
N ALA A 207 -4.40 -2.38 -25.63
CA ALA A 207 -5.38 -2.15 -26.66
C ALA A 207 -6.78 -2.22 -26.08
N PHE A 208 -7.56 -1.16 -26.26
CA PHE A 208 -8.96 -1.10 -25.89
C PHE A 208 -9.79 -0.65 -27.10
N LYS A 209 -10.95 -1.26 -27.27
CA LYS A 209 -11.87 -0.98 -28.37
C LYS A 209 -13.23 -0.58 -27.84
N LEU A 210 -13.71 0.59 -28.27
CA LEU A 210 -15.07 1.04 -28.01
C LEU A 210 -16.06 0.10 -28.72
N ALA A 211 -17.15 -0.29 -28.05
CA ALA A 211 -18.11 -1.25 -28.58
C ALA A 211 -18.99 -0.66 -29.70
N ASN A 212 -19.32 0.63 -29.61
CA ASN A 212 -20.21 1.30 -30.55
C ASN A 212 -19.44 2.31 -31.38
N ALA A 213 -19.24 1.99 -32.66
CA ALA A 213 -18.62 2.92 -33.61
C ALA A 213 -19.56 4.07 -33.98
N ASN A 214 -20.86 3.81 -34.09
CA ASN A 214 -21.85 4.78 -34.55
C ASN A 214 -22.88 5.05 -33.46
N GLN A 215 -23.04 6.31 -33.07
CA GLN A 215 -24.04 6.72 -32.08
C GLN A 215 -24.32 8.22 -32.16
N THR A 216 -25.44 8.65 -31.58
CA THR A 216 -25.82 10.06 -31.52
C THR A 216 -25.20 10.72 -30.30
N VAL A 217 -24.44 11.79 -30.51
CA VAL A 217 -23.78 12.56 -29.45
C VAL A 217 -24.23 14.01 -29.57
N ALA A 218 -24.81 14.57 -28.50
CA ALA A 218 -25.34 15.93 -28.49
C ALA A 218 -26.32 16.24 -29.65
N GLY A 219 -27.06 15.24 -30.12
CA GLY A 219 -28.00 15.37 -31.25
C GLY A 219 -27.38 15.16 -32.64
N PHE A 220 -26.08 14.95 -32.74
CA PHE A 220 -25.38 14.71 -34.01
C PHE A 220 -25.06 13.23 -34.19
N ALA A 221 -25.36 12.67 -35.36
CA ALA A 221 -24.88 11.34 -35.74
C ALA A 221 -23.35 11.36 -35.78
N SER A 222 -22.71 10.53 -34.95
CA SER A 222 -21.26 10.54 -34.75
C SER A 222 -20.66 9.17 -35.02
N THR A 223 -19.50 9.16 -35.68
CA THR A 223 -18.71 7.96 -35.98
C THR A 223 -17.37 8.03 -35.25
N TYR A 224 -17.06 7.02 -34.44
CA TYR A 224 -15.86 6.91 -33.62
C TYR A 224 -14.79 6.07 -34.31
N ASP A 225 -13.53 6.49 -34.22
CA ASP A 225 -12.42 5.54 -34.27
C ASP A 225 -12.50 4.70 -33.01
N THR A 226 -12.87 3.43 -33.15
CA THR A 226 -13.07 2.53 -32.01
C THR A 226 -11.77 2.13 -31.34
N ALA A 227 -10.61 2.27 -31.99
CA ALA A 227 -9.32 1.93 -31.39
C ALA A 227 -8.88 3.04 -30.42
N SER A 228 -9.03 2.80 -29.13
CA SER A 228 -8.74 3.82 -28.12
C SER A 228 -7.24 4.04 -27.94
N LYS A 229 -6.80 5.30 -27.99
CA LYS A 229 -5.39 5.70 -27.93
C LYS A 229 -5.20 7.00 -27.12
N PRO A 230 -4.50 6.95 -25.97
CA PRO A 230 -4.03 5.76 -25.26
C PRO A 230 -5.19 5.03 -24.55
N ALA A 231 -4.92 3.82 -24.03
CA ALA A 231 -5.76 3.15 -23.05
C ALA A 231 -4.87 2.65 -21.90
N VAL A 232 -5.04 3.25 -20.73
CA VAL A 232 -4.17 3.06 -19.55
C VAL A 232 -4.98 3.02 -18.27
N GLY A 233 -4.45 2.38 -17.23
CA GLY A 233 -5.07 2.40 -15.92
C GLY A 233 -4.10 2.17 -14.78
N ILE A 234 -4.52 2.59 -13.59
CA ILE A 234 -3.86 2.33 -12.31
C ILE A 234 -4.87 1.66 -11.41
N GLU A 235 -4.48 0.57 -10.75
CA GLU A 235 -5.32 -0.18 -9.84
C GLU A 235 -4.57 -0.45 -8.53
N ALA A 236 -5.24 -0.25 -7.42
CA ALA A 236 -4.76 -0.57 -6.08
C ALA A 236 -5.63 -1.69 -5.50
N GLU A 237 -5.03 -2.75 -4.98
CA GLU A 237 -5.72 -3.93 -4.46
C GLU A 237 -5.22 -4.29 -3.06
N TRP A 238 -6.14 -4.62 -2.16
CA TRP A 238 -5.86 -5.42 -0.97
C TRP A 238 -6.18 -6.86 -1.29
N ARG A 239 -5.19 -7.75 -1.15
CA ARG A 239 -5.22 -9.16 -1.56
C ARG A 239 -5.13 -10.07 -0.34
N ASN A 240 -6.17 -10.85 -0.10
CA ASN A 240 -6.20 -11.86 0.93
C ASN A 240 -5.44 -13.13 0.51
N ARG A 241 -4.81 -13.82 1.47
CA ARG A 241 -4.17 -15.13 1.28
C ARG A 241 -5.08 -16.22 0.70
N THR A 242 -6.40 -16.10 0.89
CA THR A 242 -7.43 -16.99 0.33
C THR A 242 -7.68 -16.79 -1.17
N GLY A 243 -7.05 -15.77 -1.79
CA GLY A 243 -7.16 -15.45 -3.22
C GLY A 243 -8.08 -14.27 -3.52
N PHE A 244 -8.92 -13.85 -2.58
CA PHE A 244 -9.78 -12.68 -2.78
C PHE A 244 -8.99 -11.38 -2.79
N ALA A 245 -9.36 -10.44 -3.65
CA ALA A 245 -8.82 -9.10 -3.68
C ALA A 245 -9.94 -8.07 -3.81
N LEU A 246 -9.80 -6.96 -3.10
CA LEU A 246 -10.68 -5.80 -3.20
C LEU A 246 -9.83 -4.60 -3.58
N GLY A 247 -10.29 -3.78 -4.52
CA GLY A 247 -9.46 -2.70 -5.04
C GLY A 247 -10.21 -1.60 -5.73
N GLY A 248 -9.48 -0.53 -6.04
CA GLY A 248 -9.95 0.60 -6.83
C GLY A 248 -9.13 0.74 -8.11
N GLU A 249 -9.77 1.02 -9.23
CA GLU A 249 -9.12 1.29 -10.51
C GLU A 249 -9.54 2.65 -11.06
N VAL A 250 -8.56 3.41 -11.56
CA VAL A 250 -8.78 4.53 -12.48
C VAL A 250 -8.34 4.08 -13.86
N PHE A 251 -9.25 4.10 -14.83
CA PHE A 251 -8.99 3.70 -16.22
C PHE A 251 -9.30 4.86 -17.16
N TYR A 252 -8.31 5.25 -17.95
CA TYR A 252 -8.40 6.33 -18.92
C TYR A 252 -8.25 5.77 -20.32
N TYR A 253 -9.12 6.22 -21.22
CA TYR A 253 -8.90 6.01 -22.63
C TYR A 253 -9.48 7.16 -23.46
N LYS A 254 -9.06 7.24 -24.72
CA LYS A 254 -9.49 8.29 -25.65
C LYS A 254 -9.83 7.73 -27.01
N ASN A 255 -10.87 8.28 -27.65
CA ASN A 255 -11.26 7.99 -29.02
C ASN A 255 -11.49 9.29 -29.78
N ASP A 256 -11.07 9.33 -31.04
CA ASP A 256 -11.46 10.40 -31.94
C ASP A 256 -12.82 10.07 -32.56
N LEU A 257 -13.61 11.10 -32.89
CA LEU A 257 -14.89 10.94 -33.56
C LEU A 257 -15.15 12.06 -34.57
N VAL A 258 -15.98 11.76 -35.55
CA VAL A 258 -16.50 12.72 -36.53
C VAL A 258 -18.00 12.83 -36.33
N ALA A 259 -18.48 14.04 -36.04
CA ALA A 259 -19.90 14.35 -35.93
C ALA A 259 -20.42 14.90 -37.26
N THR A 260 -21.52 14.36 -37.74
CA THR A 260 -22.14 14.77 -39.01
C THR A 260 -22.57 16.23 -38.91
N GLY A 261 -22.19 17.04 -39.91
CA GLY A 261 -22.57 18.45 -39.97
C GLY A 261 -21.65 19.42 -39.21
N THR A 262 -20.64 18.93 -38.46
CA THR A 262 -19.65 19.82 -37.81
C THR A 262 -18.36 19.97 -38.62
N GLY A 263 -18.07 19.02 -39.53
CA GLY A 263 -16.87 19.04 -40.38
C GLY A 263 -15.53 18.93 -39.64
N ALA A 264 -15.54 18.80 -38.31
CA ALA A 264 -14.37 18.81 -37.45
C ALA A 264 -14.22 17.49 -36.69
N ILE A 265 -12.99 16.99 -36.62
CA ILE A 265 -12.63 15.87 -35.74
C ILE A 265 -12.78 16.34 -34.30
N SER A 266 -13.59 15.62 -33.54
CA SER A 266 -13.80 15.82 -32.10
C SER A 266 -13.14 14.68 -31.33
N GLN A 267 -12.89 14.88 -30.05
CA GLN A 267 -12.26 13.88 -29.20
C GLN A 267 -13.17 13.57 -28.03
N GLN A 268 -13.30 12.29 -27.72
CA GLN A 268 -13.90 11.79 -26.49
C GLN A 268 -12.80 11.22 -25.61
N GLN A 269 -12.71 11.72 -24.38
CA GLN A 269 -11.87 11.18 -23.33
C GLN A 269 -12.76 10.57 -22.27
N VAL A 270 -12.45 9.37 -21.82
CA VAL A 270 -13.23 8.67 -20.80
C VAL A 270 -12.34 8.35 -19.62
N VAL A 271 -12.77 8.77 -18.44
CA VAL A 271 -12.18 8.38 -17.15
C VAL A 271 -13.20 7.54 -16.41
N ALA A 272 -12.86 6.29 -16.13
CA ALA A 272 -13.66 5.39 -15.32
C ALA A 272 -13.00 5.15 -13.96
N ILE A 273 -13.75 5.35 -12.88
CA ILE A 273 -13.34 5.07 -11.50
C ILE A 273 -14.17 3.88 -11.01
N MET A 274 -13.49 2.77 -10.70
CA MET A 274 -14.12 1.47 -10.45
C MET A 274 -13.72 0.93 -9.09
N ALA A 275 -14.68 0.38 -8.36
CA ALA A 275 -14.43 -0.51 -7.22
C ALA A 275 -14.53 -1.96 -7.71
N ASN A 276 -13.50 -2.76 -7.45
CA ASN A 276 -13.31 -4.10 -8.01
C ASN A 276 -13.22 -5.15 -6.90
N GLY A 277 -13.86 -6.28 -7.14
CA GLY A 277 -13.57 -7.54 -6.47
C GLY A 277 -12.95 -8.51 -7.46
N LYS A 278 -11.83 -9.14 -7.09
CA LYS A 278 -11.18 -10.20 -7.88
C LYS A 278 -10.95 -11.44 -7.04
N TYR A 279 -10.84 -12.57 -7.72
CA TYR A 279 -10.39 -13.82 -7.13
C TYR A 279 -9.23 -14.37 -7.94
N TYR A 280 -8.08 -14.52 -7.28
CA TYR A 280 -6.85 -15.09 -7.83
C TYR A 280 -6.76 -16.57 -7.44
N LEU A 281 -6.79 -17.44 -8.44
CA LEU A 281 -6.56 -18.86 -8.27
C LEU A 281 -5.05 -19.11 -8.21
N ARG A 282 -4.57 -19.76 -7.15
CA ARG A 282 -3.17 -20.19 -7.08
C ARG A 282 -2.99 -21.48 -7.89
N ALA A 283 -2.71 -21.35 -9.18
CA ALA A 283 -2.39 -22.49 -10.04
C ALA A 283 -0.94 -22.97 -9.81
N ALA A 284 -0.02 -22.05 -9.53
CA ALA A 284 1.33 -22.31 -9.03
C ALA A 284 1.78 -21.15 -8.13
N ASP A 285 2.94 -21.29 -7.49
CA ASP A 285 3.52 -20.24 -6.62
C ASP A 285 3.88 -18.95 -7.35
N TRP A 286 4.01 -19.03 -8.67
CA TRP A 286 4.35 -17.92 -9.55
C TRP A 286 3.25 -17.60 -10.56
N PHE A 287 2.14 -18.37 -10.60
CA PHE A 287 1.11 -18.24 -11.63
C PHE A 287 -0.30 -18.18 -11.04
N TYR A 288 -0.95 -17.04 -11.27
CA TYR A 288 -2.24 -16.69 -10.67
C TYR A 288 -3.25 -16.22 -11.72
N PRO A 289 -3.98 -17.15 -12.36
CA PRO A 289 -5.20 -16.81 -13.09
C PRO A 289 -6.18 -16.07 -12.17
N PHE A 290 -6.92 -15.11 -12.72
CA PHE A 290 -7.93 -14.39 -11.94
C PHE A 290 -9.17 -14.05 -12.76
N ALA A 291 -10.28 -13.91 -12.05
CA ALA A 291 -11.50 -13.32 -12.55
C ALA A 291 -12.01 -12.29 -11.55
N GLY A 292 -12.74 -11.29 -12.03
CA GLY A 292 -13.28 -10.26 -11.18
C GLY A 292 -14.37 -9.44 -11.86
N ALA A 293 -15.04 -8.65 -11.04
CA ALA A 293 -16.06 -7.73 -11.47
C ALA A 293 -15.96 -6.43 -10.68
N GLY A 294 -16.49 -5.35 -11.24
CA GLY A 294 -16.47 -4.06 -10.58
C GLY A 294 -17.65 -3.18 -10.95
N VAL A 295 -17.91 -2.22 -10.08
CA VAL A 295 -18.95 -1.19 -10.23
C VAL A 295 -18.32 0.18 -10.01
N GLY A 296 -18.82 1.19 -10.68
CA GLY A 296 -18.22 2.51 -10.61
C GLY A 296 -18.93 3.56 -11.45
N PHE A 297 -18.17 4.59 -11.79
CA PHE A 297 -18.64 5.72 -12.56
C PHE A 297 -17.68 6.00 -13.71
N ALA A 298 -18.22 6.47 -14.83
CA ALA A 298 -17.43 6.93 -15.96
C ALA A 298 -17.84 8.34 -16.36
N ASP A 299 -16.87 9.20 -16.61
CA ASP A 299 -17.06 10.53 -17.18
C ASP A 299 -16.53 10.56 -18.61
N ALA A 300 -17.35 11.04 -19.53
CA ALA A 300 -16.99 11.30 -20.91
C ALA A 300 -16.85 12.81 -21.14
N LEU A 301 -15.65 13.23 -21.51
CA LEU A 301 -15.29 14.61 -21.82
C LEU A 301 -15.11 14.74 -23.33
N TYR A 302 -15.81 15.70 -23.92
CA TYR A 302 -15.75 15.99 -25.34
C TYR A 302 -15.00 17.30 -25.60
N SER A 303 -14.15 17.29 -26.62
CA SER A 303 -13.43 18.48 -27.09
C SER A 303 -13.36 18.55 -28.62
N GLY A 304 -12.99 19.72 -29.16
CA GLY A 304 -12.98 20.00 -30.60
C GLY A 304 -14.33 20.52 -31.10
N GLY A 305 -14.88 19.87 -32.13
CA GLY A 305 -16.19 20.20 -32.70
C GLY A 305 -17.40 19.88 -31.80
N LEU A 306 -17.18 19.09 -30.74
CA LEU A 306 -18.12 18.82 -29.66
C LEU A 306 -17.50 19.25 -28.33
N LYS A 307 -18.32 19.76 -27.41
CA LYS A 307 -17.87 20.21 -26.09
C LYS A 307 -18.85 19.77 -25.01
N GLY A 308 -18.31 19.41 -23.85
CA GLY A 308 -19.07 19.12 -22.65
C GLY A 308 -18.56 17.89 -21.91
N THR A 309 -19.06 17.70 -20.70
CA THR A 309 -18.74 16.56 -19.84
C THR A 309 -20.03 15.91 -19.38
N GLN A 310 -20.10 14.58 -19.43
CA GLN A 310 -21.23 13.82 -18.90
C GLN A 310 -20.75 12.59 -18.16
N GLY A 311 -21.34 12.37 -16.99
CA GLY A 311 -21.09 11.21 -16.16
C GLY A 311 -22.17 10.14 -16.33
N GLY A 312 -21.87 8.95 -15.83
CA GLY A 312 -22.85 7.88 -15.69
C GLY A 312 -22.28 6.66 -14.98
N THR A 313 -23.10 5.64 -14.82
CA THR A 313 -22.72 4.41 -14.14
C THR A 313 -21.87 3.51 -15.04
N ALA A 314 -20.97 2.78 -14.42
CA ALA A 314 -20.08 1.84 -15.08
C ALA A 314 -20.05 0.50 -14.34
N TYR A 315 -19.96 -0.57 -15.11
CA TYR A 315 -19.78 -1.94 -14.65
C TYR A 315 -18.65 -2.55 -15.44
N GLN A 316 -17.86 -3.43 -14.83
CA GLN A 316 -16.81 -4.12 -15.56
C GLN A 316 -16.64 -5.58 -15.16
N GLY A 317 -16.22 -6.37 -16.13
CA GLY A 317 -15.75 -7.74 -15.97
C GLY A 317 -14.28 -7.82 -16.32
N LEU A 318 -13.51 -8.54 -15.50
CA LEU A 318 -12.07 -8.67 -15.61
C LEU A 318 -11.71 -10.16 -15.59
N VAL A 319 -10.92 -10.61 -16.55
CA VAL A 319 -10.34 -11.96 -16.53
C VAL A 319 -8.90 -11.85 -16.98
N GLY A 320 -7.99 -12.54 -16.30
CA GLY A 320 -6.58 -12.43 -16.64
C GLY A 320 -5.72 -13.43 -15.93
N MET A 321 -4.43 -13.18 -15.99
CA MET A 321 -3.41 -13.94 -15.30
C MET A 321 -2.29 -13.02 -14.83
N GLU A 322 -1.72 -13.34 -13.67
CA GLU A 322 -0.58 -12.66 -13.09
C GLU A 322 0.55 -13.65 -12.84
N PHE A 323 1.74 -13.31 -13.31
CA PHE A 323 2.99 -14.01 -13.06
C PHE A 323 3.75 -13.26 -11.96
N ARG A 324 4.04 -13.91 -10.83
CA ARG A 324 4.63 -13.25 -9.64
C ARG A 324 6.07 -13.70 -9.42
N PHE A 325 6.94 -12.72 -9.19
CA PHE A 325 8.38 -12.85 -8.97
C PHE A 325 8.74 -12.07 -7.69
N GLY A 326 8.42 -12.63 -6.53
CA GLY A 326 8.56 -11.94 -5.24
C GLY A 326 7.58 -10.77 -5.15
N SER A 327 8.11 -9.56 -4.93
CA SER A 327 7.30 -8.33 -4.80
C SER A 327 6.85 -7.73 -6.14
N VAL A 328 7.25 -8.30 -7.28
CA VAL A 328 6.87 -7.80 -8.60
C VAL A 328 6.02 -8.83 -9.33
N GLY A 329 4.96 -8.40 -10.01
CA GLY A 329 4.20 -9.26 -10.91
C GLY A 329 4.03 -8.64 -12.30
N LEU A 330 3.87 -9.52 -13.28
CA LEU A 330 3.49 -9.16 -14.65
C LEU A 330 2.10 -9.73 -14.90
N GLN A 331 1.18 -8.91 -15.39
CA GLN A 331 -0.18 -9.34 -15.65
C GLN A 331 -0.60 -9.08 -17.09
N VAL A 332 -1.48 -9.97 -17.57
CA VAL A 332 -2.27 -9.78 -18.78
C VAL A 332 -3.74 -9.91 -18.39
N GLN A 333 -4.54 -8.92 -18.76
CA GLN A 333 -5.94 -8.81 -18.37
C GLN A 333 -6.80 -8.50 -19.58
N TYR A 334 -7.80 -9.32 -19.83
CA TYR A 334 -8.96 -8.94 -20.62
C TYR A 334 -9.93 -8.14 -19.74
N LYS A 335 -10.33 -6.98 -20.25
CA LYS A 335 -11.27 -6.05 -19.62
C LYS A 335 -12.49 -5.88 -20.50
N TYR A 336 -13.67 -6.05 -19.92
CA TYR A 336 -14.94 -5.63 -20.49
C TYR A 336 -15.51 -4.52 -19.61
N LEU A 337 -15.80 -3.35 -20.19
CA LEU A 337 -16.37 -2.20 -19.50
C LEU A 337 -17.73 -1.88 -20.15
N ALA A 338 -18.80 -1.95 -19.37
CA ALA A 338 -20.12 -1.47 -19.75
C ALA A 338 -20.36 -0.13 -19.06
N ALA A 339 -20.41 0.95 -19.82
CA ALA A 339 -20.64 2.28 -19.29
C ALA A 339 -21.52 3.10 -20.24
N THR A 340 -22.44 3.86 -19.65
CA THR A 340 -23.34 4.76 -20.37
C THR A 340 -23.29 6.11 -19.68
N THR A 341 -23.04 7.17 -20.43
CA THR A 341 -22.97 8.55 -19.92
C THR A 341 -24.09 9.39 -20.49
N GLY A 342 -24.56 10.37 -19.72
CA GLY A 342 -25.59 11.32 -20.17
C GLY A 342 -26.90 11.17 -19.41
N THR A 343 -27.93 11.86 -19.90
CA THR A 343 -29.27 11.87 -19.31
C THR A 343 -30.23 11.02 -20.11
N THR A 344 -31.33 10.58 -19.49
CA THR A 344 -32.34 9.72 -20.12
C THR A 344 -32.79 10.27 -21.47
N GLY A 345 -32.68 9.45 -22.52
CA GLY A 345 -33.00 9.83 -23.91
C GLY A 345 -31.89 10.55 -24.67
N LYS A 346 -30.75 10.85 -24.03
CA LYS A 346 -29.53 11.41 -24.63
C LYS A 346 -28.27 10.66 -24.16
N GLU A 347 -28.42 9.36 -24.00
CA GLU A 347 -27.38 8.47 -23.52
C GLU A 347 -26.34 8.17 -24.60
N VAL A 348 -25.07 8.16 -24.20
CA VAL A 348 -23.94 7.76 -25.05
C VAL A 348 -23.29 6.53 -24.42
N LYS A 349 -23.10 5.48 -25.22
CA LYS A 349 -22.45 4.24 -24.77
C LYS A 349 -20.95 4.40 -24.91
N VAL A 350 -20.28 4.47 -23.76
CA VAL A 350 -18.83 4.56 -23.62
C VAL A 350 -18.23 3.24 -23.12
N GLY A 351 -18.95 2.15 -23.32
CA GLY A 351 -18.48 0.80 -23.02
C GLY A 351 -17.61 0.24 -24.14
N GLY A 352 -16.72 -0.68 -23.79
CA GLY A 352 -15.79 -1.33 -24.70
C GLY A 352 -15.11 -2.53 -24.08
N SER A 353 -14.17 -3.12 -24.81
CA SER A 353 -13.36 -4.22 -24.31
C SER A 353 -11.94 -4.18 -24.83
N GLY A 354 -11.01 -4.84 -24.14
CA GLY A 354 -9.60 -4.78 -24.50
C GLY A 354 -8.72 -5.74 -23.75
N VAL A 355 -7.47 -5.85 -24.22
CA VAL A 355 -6.40 -6.59 -23.56
C VAL A 355 -5.37 -5.59 -23.06
N LEU A 356 -5.09 -5.66 -21.77
CA LEU A 356 -4.16 -4.79 -21.07
C LEU A 356 -3.02 -5.64 -20.50
N ALA A 357 -1.80 -5.18 -20.69
CA ALA A 357 -0.64 -5.69 -19.97
C ALA A 357 -0.34 -4.76 -18.79
N GLY A 358 0.16 -5.29 -17.69
CA GLY A 358 0.49 -4.48 -16.53
C GLY A 358 1.62 -5.04 -15.67
N VAL A 359 2.14 -4.17 -14.83
CA VAL A 359 3.14 -4.48 -13.81
C VAL A 359 2.50 -4.23 -12.46
N SER A 360 2.60 -5.21 -11.56
CA SER A 360 2.17 -5.10 -10.18
C SER A 360 3.37 -5.02 -9.24
N ILE A 361 3.24 -4.21 -8.19
CA ILE A 361 4.16 -4.16 -7.06
C ILE A 361 3.36 -4.56 -5.82
N ILE A 362 3.80 -5.60 -5.14
CA ILE A 362 3.17 -6.21 -3.96
C ILE A 362 4.00 -5.81 -2.73
N PHE A 363 3.31 -5.28 -1.71
CA PHE A 363 3.86 -4.76 -0.48
C PHE A 363 3.53 -5.65 0.72
#